data_AF-A0A1V4B109-F1
#
_entry.id   AF-A0A1V4B109-F1
#
_cell.length_a   1.000
_cell.length_b   1.000
_cell.length_c   1.000
_cell.angle_alpha   90.00
_cell.angle_beta   90.00
_cell.angle_gamma   90.00
#
_symmetry.space_group_name_H-M   'P 1'
#
loop_
_entity.id
_entity.type
_entity.pdbx_description
1 polymer ?
#
loop_
_entity_poly.entity_id
_entity_poly.type
_entity_poly.pdbx_seq_one_letter_code
_entity_poly.pdbx_strand_id
1 'polypeptide(L)'
;MAKRTVGSSLSARIAAEAKEIDLRLWNLTPEEQEINTFLMERNIKWLCHFTPRENLNKIRRDGLKIRSDLDFDAVVTDQGRYDRYNNAICLSISKPNKWMYQKKIDQGFDLCLLLISPAVLCKKKCAFYPHNAATASYRHINFEQMAGLSALEKLFNNPITFQKSG
;
A
#
# COMPACT_ATOMS: atom_id res chain seq x y z
N MET A 1 31.33 51.34 -8.57
CA MET A 1 30.06 51.29 -7.83
C MET A 1 29.64 49.84 -7.67
N ALA A 2 29.26 49.38 -6.48
CA ALA A 2 29.08 47.94 -6.19
C ALA A 2 27.68 47.62 -5.65
N LYS A 3 27.16 46.43 -5.98
CA LYS A 3 26.04 45.77 -5.27
C LYS A 3 26.30 44.26 -5.18
N ARG A 4 26.38 43.75 -3.95
CA ARG A 4 26.12 42.34 -3.55
C ARG A 4 24.59 42.23 -3.25
N THR A 5 23.90 41.13 -2.92
CA THR A 5 24.14 39.70 -2.58
C THR A 5 22.74 39.00 -2.73
N VAL A 6 22.47 37.69 -2.75
CA VAL A 6 23.20 36.40 -2.58
C VAL A 6 22.58 35.39 -3.58
N GLY A 7 23.22 34.25 -3.84
CA GLY A 7 22.51 33.05 -4.34
C GLY A 7 21.80 32.31 -3.19
N SER A 8 20.49 32.04 -3.32
CA SER A 8 19.68 31.49 -2.22
C SER A 8 18.52 30.55 -2.62
N SER A 9 18.19 30.42 -3.90
CA SER A 9 16.90 29.84 -4.36
C SER A 9 16.84 28.31 -4.45
N LEU A 10 17.98 27.60 -4.40
CA LEU A 10 18.02 26.13 -4.53
C LEU A 10 18.52 25.43 -3.26
N SER A 11 19.66 25.86 -2.71
CA SER A 11 20.24 25.28 -1.49
C SER A 11 19.30 25.41 -0.28
N ALA A 12 18.63 26.55 -0.11
CA ALA A 12 17.65 26.74 0.96
C ALA A 12 16.41 25.84 0.81
N ARG A 13 16.00 25.52 -0.43
CA ARG A 13 14.89 24.60 -0.69
C ARG A 13 15.27 23.16 -0.37
N ILE A 14 16.43 22.70 -0.85
CA ILE A 14 16.97 21.37 -0.53
C ILE A 14 17.17 21.22 0.98
N ALA A 15 17.70 22.24 1.66
CA ALA A 15 17.86 22.23 3.12
C ALA A 15 16.53 22.23 3.89
N ALA A 16 15.53 22.97 3.42
CA ALA A 16 14.19 22.95 4.01
C ALA A 16 13.48 21.60 3.81
N GLU A 17 13.56 21.04 2.60
CA GLU A 17 12.97 19.74 2.23
C GLU A 17 13.65 18.59 2.97
N ALA A 18 14.99 18.59 3.07
CA ALA A 18 15.74 17.66 3.90
C ALA A 18 15.40 17.79 5.39
N LYS A 19 15.25 19.02 5.92
CA LYS A 19 14.86 19.27 7.31
C LYS A 19 13.40 18.91 7.60
N GLU A 20 12.51 19.02 6.61
CA GLU A 20 11.13 18.54 6.74
C GLU A 20 11.05 17.01 6.68
N ILE A 21 11.87 16.36 5.84
CA ILE A 21 12.04 14.91 5.84
C ILE A 21 12.56 14.44 7.21
N ASP A 22 13.64 15.05 7.71
CA ASP A 22 14.20 14.81 9.05
C ASP A 22 13.11 14.94 10.14
N LEU A 23 12.43 16.10 10.24
CA LEU A 23 11.34 16.33 11.20
C LEU A 23 10.17 15.33 11.05
N ARG A 24 9.92 14.79 9.86
CA ARG A 24 8.91 13.73 9.64
C ARG A 24 9.40 12.35 10.10
N LEU A 25 10.70 12.10 10.18
CA LEU A 25 11.30 10.85 10.70
C LEU A 25 11.46 10.89 12.23
N TRP A 26 11.81 12.04 12.82
CA TRP A 26 11.90 12.22 14.29
C TRP A 26 10.57 11.99 15.03
N ASN A 27 9.43 12.06 14.32
CA ASN A 27 8.09 11.80 14.85
C ASN A 27 7.58 10.37 14.60
N LEU A 28 8.42 9.48 14.05
CA LEU A 28 8.10 8.06 13.86
C LEU A 28 8.59 7.23 15.05
N THR A 29 7.86 6.16 15.37
CA THR A 29 8.36 5.10 16.25
C THR A 29 9.54 4.34 15.61
N PRO A 30 10.39 3.62 16.37
CA PRO A 30 11.52 2.87 15.80
C PRO A 30 11.11 1.88 14.69
N GLU A 31 10.01 1.14 14.88
CA GLU A 31 9.48 0.21 13.86
C GLU A 31 9.05 0.96 12.58
N GLU A 32 8.43 2.14 12.70
CA GLU A 32 8.08 2.96 11.55
C GLU A 32 9.31 3.53 10.82
N GLN A 33 10.40 3.84 11.55
CA GLN A 33 11.68 4.26 10.98
C GLN A 33 12.38 3.12 10.24
N GLU A 34 12.37 1.90 10.80
CA GLU A 34 12.87 0.69 10.15
C GLU A 34 12.09 0.39 8.86
N ILE A 35 10.76 0.40 8.92
CA ILE A 35 9.89 0.22 7.75
C ILE A 35 10.16 1.33 6.71
N ASN A 36 10.29 2.60 7.11
CA ASN A 36 10.60 3.68 6.17
C ASN A 36 11.96 3.46 5.48
N THR A 37 12.98 3.03 6.22
CA THR A 37 14.32 2.74 5.70
C THR A 37 14.27 1.61 4.68
N PHE A 38 13.61 0.49 5.01
CA PHE A 38 13.36 -0.62 4.09
C PHE A 38 12.69 -0.19 2.78
N LEU A 39 11.69 0.70 2.85
CA LEU A 39 10.95 1.22 1.68
C LEU A 39 11.85 2.09 0.79
N MET A 40 12.73 2.90 1.40
CA MET A 40 13.71 3.71 0.67
C MET A 40 14.76 2.84 -0.02
N GLU A 41 15.38 1.90 0.71
CA GLU A 41 16.42 1.00 0.18
C GLU A 41 15.92 0.16 -1.00
N ARG A 42 14.72 -0.41 -0.90
CA ARG A 42 14.10 -1.19 -1.99
C ARG A 42 13.40 -0.34 -3.05
N ASN A 43 13.50 1.00 -2.97
CA ASN A 43 12.92 1.94 -3.94
C ASN A 43 11.42 1.67 -4.17
N ILE A 44 10.68 1.42 -3.08
CA ILE A 44 9.26 1.08 -3.10
C ILE A 44 8.44 2.34 -3.37
N LYS A 45 8.16 2.63 -4.65
CA LYS A 45 7.51 3.90 -5.04
C LYS A 45 6.00 3.94 -4.79
N TRP A 46 5.31 2.80 -4.90
CA TRP A 46 3.84 2.75 -4.90
C TRP A 46 3.30 1.47 -4.25
N LEU A 47 2.13 1.62 -3.62
CA LEU A 47 1.19 0.54 -3.37
C LEU A 47 0.11 0.57 -4.45
N CYS A 48 -0.34 -0.60 -4.89
CA CYS A 48 -1.26 -0.78 -6.02
C CYS A 48 -2.59 -1.34 -5.55
N HIS A 49 -3.70 -0.72 -5.94
CA HIS A 49 -5.06 -1.20 -5.67
C HIS A 49 -5.93 -1.11 -6.92
N PHE A 50 -6.58 -2.21 -7.31
CA PHE A 50 -7.57 -2.19 -8.39
C PHE A 50 -8.97 -1.98 -7.82
N THR A 51 -9.73 -1.06 -8.42
CA THR A 51 -11.12 -0.79 -8.05
C THR A 51 -11.96 -0.58 -9.32
N PRO A 52 -13.24 -0.99 -9.34
CA PRO A 52 -14.18 -0.64 -10.41
C PRO A 52 -14.23 0.88 -10.68
N ARG A 53 -14.34 1.29 -11.95
CA ARG A 53 -14.32 2.71 -12.36
C ARG A 53 -15.41 3.54 -11.67
N GLU A 54 -16.57 2.93 -11.42
CA GLU A 54 -17.74 3.53 -10.78
C GLU A 54 -17.41 4.07 -9.38
N ASN A 55 -16.49 3.41 -8.67
CA ASN A 55 -16.09 3.80 -7.32
C ASN A 55 -15.20 5.06 -7.30
N LEU A 56 -14.57 5.46 -8.41
CA LEU A 56 -13.59 6.56 -8.43
C LEU A 56 -14.16 7.88 -7.92
N ASN A 57 -15.42 8.19 -8.24
CA ASN A 57 -16.07 9.41 -7.76
C ASN A 57 -16.24 9.44 -6.24
N LYS A 58 -16.53 8.30 -5.62
CA LYS A 58 -16.66 8.13 -4.16
C LYS A 58 -15.28 8.16 -3.50
N ILE A 59 -14.31 7.43 -4.06
CA ILE A 59 -12.93 7.38 -3.56
C ILE A 59 -12.25 8.75 -3.61
N ARG A 60 -12.54 9.58 -4.63
CA ARG A 60 -12.08 10.97 -4.71
C ARG A 60 -12.71 11.90 -3.64
N ARG A 61 -13.93 11.60 -3.21
CA ARG A 61 -14.72 12.41 -2.26
C ARG A 61 -14.44 12.05 -0.80
N ASP A 62 -14.39 10.75 -0.51
CA ASP A 62 -14.36 10.21 0.86
C ASP A 62 -13.06 9.46 1.20
N GLY A 63 -12.17 9.25 0.22
CA GLY A 63 -11.04 8.34 0.34
C GLY A 63 -11.41 6.87 0.10
N LEU A 64 -10.42 5.99 0.22
CA LEU A 64 -10.58 4.54 0.06
C LEU A 64 -11.03 3.91 1.40
N LYS A 65 -12.23 3.35 1.44
CA LYS A 65 -12.87 2.81 2.66
C LYS A 65 -12.61 1.30 2.86
N ILE A 66 -12.74 0.85 4.11
CA ILE A 66 -12.74 -0.58 4.48
C ILE A 66 -14.07 -1.25 4.10
N ARG A 67 -14.12 -2.59 4.00
CA ARG A 67 -15.28 -3.34 3.48
C ARG A 67 -16.56 -3.15 4.33
N SER A 68 -16.41 -2.88 5.63
CA SER A 68 -17.51 -2.56 6.56
C SER A 68 -18.11 -1.17 6.36
N ASP A 69 -17.36 -0.24 5.78
CA ASP A 69 -17.68 1.19 5.73
C ASP A 69 -18.01 1.64 4.29
N LEU A 70 -18.19 0.69 3.37
CA LEU A 70 -18.56 0.96 1.99
C LEU A 70 -20.00 1.45 1.87
N ASP A 71 -20.20 2.46 1.03
CA ASP A 71 -21.52 2.90 0.56
C ASP A 71 -22.30 1.70 0.00
N PHE A 72 -23.62 1.63 0.23
CA PHE A 72 -24.46 0.47 -0.15
C PHE A 72 -24.45 0.17 -1.66
N ASP A 73 -24.12 1.18 -2.47
CA ASP A 73 -24.02 1.15 -3.93
C ASP A 73 -22.55 1.17 -4.43
N ALA A 74 -21.58 0.83 -3.58
CA ALA A 74 -20.20 0.61 -3.97
C ALA A 74 -20.06 -0.72 -4.74
N VAL A 75 -19.37 -0.70 -5.89
CA VAL A 75 -19.17 -1.91 -6.71
C VAL A 75 -18.05 -2.75 -6.10
N VAL A 76 -18.33 -4.01 -5.78
CA VAL A 76 -17.41 -4.92 -5.08
C VAL A 76 -17.05 -6.12 -5.94
N THR A 77 -15.75 -6.41 -6.03
CA THR A 77 -15.22 -7.52 -6.84
C THR A 77 -15.07 -8.84 -6.07
N ASP A 78 -14.89 -8.82 -4.74
CA ASP A 78 -14.49 -10.01 -3.94
C ASP A 78 -15.56 -10.51 -2.94
N GLN A 79 -16.80 -10.73 -3.43
CA GLN A 79 -17.96 -11.09 -2.59
C GLN A 79 -17.74 -12.21 -1.54
N GLY A 80 -16.81 -13.15 -1.77
CA GLY A 80 -16.51 -14.24 -0.84
C GLY A 80 -15.42 -13.97 0.22
N ARG A 81 -14.74 -12.80 0.20
CA ARG A 81 -13.56 -12.41 0.99
C ARG A 81 -13.11 -13.39 2.10
N TYR A 82 -12.32 -14.39 1.72
CA TYR A 82 -12.12 -15.60 2.52
C TYR A 82 -11.17 -15.43 3.72
N ASP A 83 -10.49 -14.28 3.84
CA ASP A 83 -9.64 -13.92 4.98
C ASP A 83 -10.43 -13.43 6.20
N ARG A 84 -11.71 -13.04 6.02
CA ARG A 84 -12.62 -12.44 7.02
C ARG A 84 -12.20 -11.06 7.56
N TYR A 85 -11.13 -10.44 7.07
CA TYR A 85 -10.64 -9.13 7.53
C TYR A 85 -11.41 -7.96 6.88
N ASN A 86 -12.72 -7.88 7.13
CA ASN A 86 -13.59 -6.83 6.58
C ASN A 86 -13.18 -5.40 6.98
N ASN A 87 -12.45 -5.26 8.09
CA ASN A 87 -11.90 -3.99 8.59
C ASN A 87 -10.55 -3.60 7.96
N ALA A 88 -10.12 -4.24 6.86
CA ALA A 88 -8.85 -3.95 6.19
C ALA A 88 -9.01 -3.70 4.68
N ILE A 89 -8.06 -2.96 4.09
CA ILE A 89 -7.93 -2.73 2.64
C ILE A 89 -6.76 -3.57 2.11
N CYS A 90 -6.98 -4.36 1.06
CA CYS A 90 -5.91 -5.12 0.42
C CYS A 90 -5.17 -4.27 -0.63
N LEU A 91 -3.85 -4.19 -0.52
CA LEU A 91 -2.93 -3.47 -1.40
C LEU A 91 -1.84 -4.42 -1.90
N SER A 92 -1.35 -4.24 -3.13
CA SER A 92 -0.16 -4.95 -3.66
C SER A 92 1.06 -4.04 -3.61
N ILE A 93 2.22 -4.51 -3.13
CA ILE A 93 3.43 -3.69 -3.02
C ILE A 93 4.23 -3.66 -4.33
N SER A 94 4.67 -2.49 -4.77
CA SER A 94 5.50 -2.21 -5.96
C SER A 94 4.96 -2.61 -7.34
N LYS A 95 4.19 -3.70 -7.46
CA LYS A 95 3.62 -4.20 -8.72
C LYS A 95 2.13 -4.52 -8.52
N PRO A 96 1.27 -4.23 -9.51
CA PRO A 96 -0.13 -4.63 -9.46
C PRO A 96 -0.28 -6.15 -9.53
N ASN A 97 -1.26 -6.71 -8.82
CA ASN A 97 -1.59 -8.14 -8.89
C ASN A 97 -2.22 -8.50 -10.26
N LYS A 98 -1.38 -8.80 -11.24
CA LYS A 98 -1.77 -9.11 -12.63
C LYS A 98 -2.74 -10.30 -12.72
N TRP A 99 -2.59 -11.33 -11.86
CA TRP A 99 -3.49 -12.48 -11.86
C TRP A 99 -4.90 -12.09 -11.41
N MET A 100 -5.02 -11.30 -10.34
CA MET A 100 -6.31 -10.81 -9.87
C MET A 100 -6.94 -9.87 -10.90
N TYR A 101 -6.16 -8.95 -11.50
CA TYR A 101 -6.63 -8.09 -12.59
C TYR A 101 -7.24 -8.89 -13.73
N GLN A 102 -6.50 -9.84 -14.32
CA GLN A 102 -6.99 -10.65 -15.45
C GLN A 102 -8.30 -11.34 -15.07
N LYS A 103 -8.32 -12.05 -13.93
CA LYS A 103 -9.51 -12.74 -13.43
C LYS A 103 -10.73 -11.82 -13.20
N LYS A 104 -10.55 -10.51 -13.08
CA LYS A 104 -11.65 -9.54 -12.95
C LYS A 104 -12.07 -8.93 -14.29
N ILE A 105 -11.15 -8.73 -15.23
CA ILE A 105 -11.52 -8.45 -16.63
C ILE A 105 -12.32 -9.62 -17.21
N ASP A 106 -11.90 -10.86 -16.95
CA ASP A 106 -12.60 -12.09 -17.35
C ASP A 106 -14.00 -12.23 -16.71
N GLN A 107 -14.27 -11.48 -15.64
CA GLN A 107 -15.56 -11.40 -14.95
C GLN A 107 -16.39 -10.15 -15.34
N GLY A 108 -15.94 -9.38 -16.34
CA GLY A 108 -16.66 -8.21 -16.87
C GLY A 108 -16.50 -6.92 -16.08
N PHE A 109 -15.55 -6.81 -15.14
CA PHE A 109 -15.31 -5.56 -14.41
C PHE A 109 -14.41 -4.60 -15.19
N ASP A 110 -14.84 -3.33 -15.33
CA ASP A 110 -13.97 -2.23 -15.78
C ASP A 110 -13.14 -1.71 -14.60
N LEU A 111 -11.85 -2.07 -14.56
CA LEU A 111 -10.96 -1.78 -13.44
C LEU A 111 -9.99 -0.63 -13.69
N CYS A 112 -9.94 0.28 -12.72
CA CYS A 112 -8.92 1.32 -12.62
C CYS A 112 -7.84 0.95 -11.59
N LEU A 113 -6.59 1.30 -11.87
CA LEU A 113 -5.46 1.12 -10.94
C LEU A 113 -5.20 2.42 -10.17
N LEU A 114 -5.32 2.34 -8.84
CA LEU A 114 -4.86 3.38 -7.92
C LEU A 114 -3.39 3.12 -7.55
N LEU A 115 -2.58 4.17 -7.63
CA LEU A 115 -1.24 4.21 -7.04
C LEU A 115 -1.31 5.01 -5.74
N ILE A 116 -0.89 4.39 -4.64
CA ILE A 116 -1.02 4.90 -3.27
C ILE A 116 0.38 5.06 -2.68
N SER A 117 0.59 6.09 -1.85
CA SER A 117 1.88 6.37 -1.23
C SER A 117 2.35 5.23 -0.32
N PRO A 118 3.62 4.79 -0.39
CA PRO A 118 4.18 3.73 0.45
C PRO A 118 4.23 4.13 1.94
N ALA A 119 4.19 5.43 2.26
CA ALA A 119 4.17 5.95 3.64
C ALA A 119 2.94 5.51 4.46
N VAL A 120 1.93 4.91 3.82
CA VAL A 120 0.84 4.20 4.50
C VAL A 120 1.36 3.02 5.34
N LEU A 121 2.42 2.34 4.91
CA LEU A 121 2.95 1.15 5.60
C LEU A 121 3.68 1.46 6.91
N CYS A 122 4.14 2.70 7.11
CA CYS A 122 4.57 3.20 8.41
C CYS A 122 3.32 3.61 9.22
N LYS A 123 2.56 4.59 8.71
CA LYS A 123 1.55 5.35 9.46
C LYS A 123 0.24 4.60 9.75
N LYS A 124 0.17 3.30 9.46
CA LYS A 124 -1.00 2.43 9.68
C LYS A 124 -0.54 1.04 10.08
N LYS A 125 -1.31 0.40 10.96
CA LYS A 125 -1.11 -1.01 11.31
C LYS A 125 -1.32 -1.86 10.05
N CYS A 126 -0.27 -2.50 9.56
CA CYS A 126 -0.28 -3.30 8.34
C CYS A 126 0.08 -4.76 8.60
N ALA A 127 -0.46 -5.64 7.74
CA ALA A 127 -0.14 -7.06 7.70
C ALA A 127 0.25 -7.46 6.27
N PHE A 128 1.29 -8.28 6.15
CA PHE A 128 2.07 -8.50 4.95
C PHE A 128 2.01 -9.98 4.54
N TYR A 129 1.23 -10.26 3.50
CA TYR A 129 0.96 -11.61 3.03
C TYR A 129 1.74 -11.91 1.73
N PRO A 130 2.64 -12.92 1.69
CA PRO A 130 3.40 -13.30 0.48
C PRO A 130 2.53 -13.74 -0.71
N HIS A 131 1.27 -14.08 -0.47
CA HIS A 131 0.25 -14.37 -1.49
C HIS A 131 -0.99 -13.50 -1.26
N ASN A 132 -1.96 -13.56 -2.17
CA ASN A 132 -3.19 -12.77 -2.10
C ASN A 132 -3.92 -12.94 -0.74
N ALA A 133 -3.90 -11.91 0.11
CA ALA A 133 -4.39 -11.93 1.48
C ALA A 133 -5.79 -12.57 1.63
N ALA A 134 -6.74 -12.21 0.76
CA ALA A 134 -8.12 -12.71 0.71
C ALA A 134 -8.28 -14.21 0.31
N THR A 135 -7.25 -15.04 0.48
CA THR A 135 -7.30 -16.50 0.31
C THR A 135 -7.68 -17.21 1.62
N ALA A 136 -8.40 -18.33 1.51
CA ALA A 136 -8.74 -19.16 2.66
C ALA A 136 -7.51 -19.70 3.42
N SER A 137 -6.34 -19.78 2.78
CA SER A 137 -5.06 -20.22 3.39
C SER A 137 -4.64 -19.38 4.60
N TYR A 138 -5.08 -18.12 4.69
CA TYR A 138 -4.71 -17.20 5.78
C TYR A 138 -5.80 -17.00 6.84
N ARG A 139 -6.96 -17.66 6.70
CA ARG A 139 -8.14 -17.49 7.58
C ARG A 139 -7.95 -17.86 9.06
N HIS A 140 -6.82 -18.48 9.39
CA HIS A 140 -6.44 -18.94 10.73
C HIS A 140 -5.11 -18.33 11.19
N ILE A 141 -4.53 -17.40 10.43
CA ILE A 141 -3.32 -16.67 10.83
C ILE A 141 -3.72 -15.34 11.46
N ASN A 142 -3.22 -15.09 12.66
CA ASN A 142 -3.49 -13.87 13.41
C ASN A 142 -2.74 -12.69 12.78
N PHE A 143 -3.36 -11.51 12.79
CA PHE A 143 -2.79 -10.27 12.21
C PHE A 143 -1.33 -10.05 12.63
N GLU A 144 -1.04 -10.18 13.93
CA GLU A 144 0.30 -9.88 14.49
C GLU A 144 1.40 -10.82 13.95
N GLN A 145 1.05 -12.04 13.54
CA GLN A 145 2.00 -13.00 12.94
C GLN A 145 2.46 -12.57 11.53
N MET A 146 1.71 -11.63 10.93
CA MET A 146 1.94 -11.09 9.59
C MET A 146 2.28 -9.60 9.65
N ALA A 147 2.48 -9.01 10.84
CA ALA A 147 2.79 -7.60 11.03
C ALA A 147 4.30 -7.30 11.08
N GLY A 148 4.64 -6.02 11.01
CA GLY A 148 5.99 -5.49 11.21
C GLY A 148 7.02 -5.81 10.13
N LEU A 149 8.24 -5.31 10.34
CA LEU A 149 9.34 -5.38 9.36
C LEU A 149 9.60 -6.80 8.86
N SER A 150 9.71 -7.78 9.76
CA SER A 150 10.02 -9.16 9.38
C SER A 150 8.96 -9.83 8.52
N ALA A 151 7.70 -9.38 8.54
CA ALA A 151 6.67 -9.88 7.62
C ALA A 151 6.71 -9.13 6.27
N LEU A 152 7.01 -7.83 6.29
CA LEU A 152 7.26 -7.02 5.08
C LEU A 152 8.47 -7.53 4.28
N GLU A 153 9.57 -7.92 4.95
CA GLU A 153 10.74 -8.55 4.33
C GLU A 153 10.37 -9.84 3.57
N LYS A 154 9.53 -10.69 4.18
CA LYS A 154 9.12 -11.99 3.61
C LYS A 154 8.33 -11.86 2.31
N LEU A 155 7.82 -10.67 1.95
CA LEU A 155 7.24 -10.40 0.63
C LEU A 155 8.26 -10.40 -0.51
N PHE A 156 9.55 -10.22 -0.20
CA PHE A 156 10.65 -10.11 -1.17
C PHE A 156 11.63 -11.29 -1.11
N ASN A 157 11.43 -12.21 -0.17
CA ASN A 157 12.10 -13.51 -0.19
C ASN A 157 11.62 -14.34 -1.40
N ASN A 158 12.48 -15.21 -1.93
CA ASN A 158 12.20 -15.95 -3.17
C ASN A 158 10.82 -16.65 -3.12
N PRO A 159 9.97 -16.46 -4.15
CA PRO A 159 8.60 -16.94 -4.12
C PRO A 159 8.57 -18.47 -4.16
N ILE A 160 8.13 -19.10 -3.06
CA ILE A 160 7.73 -20.50 -3.07
C ILE A 160 6.54 -20.62 -4.01
N THR A 161 6.75 -21.23 -5.16
CA THR A 161 5.71 -21.43 -6.18
C THR A 161 4.75 -22.53 -5.73
N PHE A 162 3.78 -22.16 -4.89
CA PHE A 162 2.59 -22.99 -4.66
C PHE A 162 1.80 -23.11 -5.95
N GLN A 163 2.13 -24.13 -6.76
CA GLN A 163 1.16 -24.67 -7.70
C GLN A 163 -0.06 -25.10 -6.90
N LYS A 164 -1.23 -24.61 -7.29
CA LYS A 164 -2.48 -25.25 -6.89
C LYS A 164 -2.55 -26.61 -7.55
N SER A 165 -2.84 -27.65 -6.78
CA SER A 165 -3.56 -28.81 -7.30
C SER A 165 -4.88 -28.34 -7.95
N GLY A 166 -5.23 -28.98 -9.08
CA GLY A 166 -6.45 -28.68 -9.84
C GLY A 166 -7.73 -28.96 -9.07
#